data_AF-A0A9Q3D3D9-F1
#
_entry.id   AF-A0A9Q3D3D9-F1
#
_cell.length_a   1.000
_cell.length_b   1.000
_cell.length_c   1.000
_cell.angle_alpha   90.00
_cell.angle_beta   90.00
_cell.angle_gamma   90.00
#
_symmetry.space_group_name_H-M   'P 1'
#
loop_
_entity.id
_entity.type
_entity.pdbx_description
1 polymer ?
#
loop_
_entity_poly.entity_id
_entity_poly.type
_entity_poly.pdbx_seq_one_letter_code
_entity_poly.pdbx_strand_id
1 'polypeptide(L)'
;MRLNPEFVVLKDAHIQGFLLGTDYQRMYGIDLYNSKNRHITICTKKERKFSLDIYHISTHDPLEELLNEFREGQFSTTLTSKQKLSFLKMLTKDRPVFSIGEEPLQKIRGHDIELYLDVERPYPPMMRRPPYPESLETRKKIEKHIPELLDMDVIRKIGHNEIVEITTPVLITWNDGKSRLCGDFRALNNYTKADRYPIPRIPHALDKLEKAKYITKMDCMKGFNHH
;
A
#
# COMPACT_ATOMS: atom_id res chain seq x y z
N MET A 1 33.18 21.24 40.43
CA MET A 1 32.27 21.94 39.50
C MET A 1 31.69 20.89 38.57
N ARG A 2 30.46 20.41 38.81
CA ARG A 2 29.83 19.37 37.97
C ARG A 2 29.21 20.04 36.75
N LEU A 3 29.81 19.84 35.58
CA LEU A 3 29.18 20.17 34.30
C LEU A 3 28.24 19.02 33.94
N ASN A 4 26.95 19.29 33.78
CA ASN A 4 25.99 18.35 33.20
C ASN A 4 26.19 18.35 31.68
N PRO A 5 26.63 17.25 31.06
CA PRO A 5 26.68 17.17 29.62
C PRO A 5 25.26 17.03 29.06
N GLU A 6 24.87 17.93 28.15
CA GLU A 6 23.71 17.73 27.30
C GLU A 6 24.17 17.09 25.98
N PHE A 7 23.58 15.95 25.63
CA PHE A 7 23.79 15.35 24.32
C PHE A 7 22.91 16.07 23.30
N VAL A 8 23.53 16.89 22.46
CA VAL A 8 22.85 17.56 21.35
C VAL A 8 22.89 16.63 20.15
N VAL A 9 21.73 16.09 19.77
CA VAL A 9 21.56 15.36 18.51
C VAL A 9 21.46 16.39 17.38
N LEU A 10 22.49 16.48 16.55
CA LEU A 10 22.47 17.33 15.37
C LEU A 10 21.60 16.67 14.30
N LYS A 11 20.45 17.29 13.99
CA LYS A 11 19.64 16.91 12.84
C LYS A 11 20.44 17.29 11.58
N ASP A 12 20.75 16.30 10.75
CA ASP A 12 21.46 16.41 9.46
C ASP A 12 23.00 16.61 9.49
N ALA A 13 23.69 16.13 10.52
CA ALA A 13 25.16 16.12 10.52
C ALA A 13 25.75 14.98 9.66
N HIS A 14 26.23 15.31 8.46
CA HIS A 14 27.07 14.40 7.66
C HIS A 14 28.51 14.36 8.19
N ILE A 15 28.75 13.59 9.25
CA ILE A 15 30.09 13.40 9.82
C ILE A 15 30.61 12.02 9.42
N GLN A 16 31.64 11.97 8.57
CA GLN A 16 32.29 10.71 8.15
C GLN A 16 33.14 10.05 9.26
N GLY A 17 33.34 10.74 10.38
CA GLY A 17 33.96 10.23 11.59
C GLY A 17 34.16 11.34 12.62
N PHE A 18 34.00 11.04 13.91
CA PHE A 18 34.24 11.99 14.99
C PHE A 18 35.43 11.51 15.83
N LEU A 19 36.43 12.39 16.00
CA LEU A 19 37.57 12.15 16.88
C LEU A 19 37.20 12.59 18.30
N LEU A 20 36.91 11.62 19.17
CA LEU A 20 36.68 11.86 20.59
C LEU A 20 38.02 11.64 21.33
N GLY A 21 38.55 12.70 21.93
CA GLY A 21 39.79 12.62 22.70
C GLY A 21 39.67 11.68 23.90
N THR A 22 40.75 10.95 24.21
CA THR A 22 40.83 10.01 25.34
C THR A 22 40.55 10.67 26.69
N ASP A 23 40.86 11.96 26.81
CA ASP A 23 40.69 12.74 28.04
C ASP A 23 39.21 13.03 28.31
N TYR A 24 38.44 13.26 27.23
CA TYR A 24 37.00 13.45 27.29
C TYR A 24 36.29 12.14 27.68
N GLN A 25 36.73 11.00 27.13
CA GLN A 25 36.18 9.69 27.46
C GLN A 25 36.38 9.33 28.94
N ARG A 26 37.57 9.59 29.49
CA ARG A 26 37.87 9.38 30.91
C ARG A 26 37.05 10.26 31.84
N MET A 27 36.82 11.52 31.49
CA MET A 27 35.98 12.43 32.29
C MET A 27 34.56 11.90 32.51
N TYR A 28 34.04 11.07 31.59
CA TYR A 28 32.71 10.46 31.69
C TYR A 28 32.73 8.96 32.07
N GLY A 29 33.83 8.47 32.63
CA GLY A 29 33.93 7.10 33.15
C GLY A 29 34.05 6.01 32.06
N ILE A 30 34.42 6.39 30.84
CA ILE A 30 34.65 5.47 29.74
C ILE A 30 36.15 5.19 29.67
N ASP A 31 36.57 4.03 30.18
CA ASP A 31 37.95 3.55 30.06
C ASP A 31 38.07 2.53 28.92
N LEU A 32 38.75 2.92 27.85
CA LEU A 32 39.03 2.03 26.72
C LEU A 32 40.35 1.29 26.95
N TYR A 33 40.29 0.00 27.27
CA TYR A 33 41.46 -0.88 27.29
C TYR A 33 41.49 -1.73 26.03
N ASN A 34 42.60 -1.69 25.30
CA ASN A 34 42.80 -2.54 24.13
C ASN A 34 43.14 -3.97 24.58
N SER A 35 42.11 -4.82 24.71
CA SER A 35 42.29 -6.26 24.89
C SER A 35 42.38 -6.91 23.51
N LYS A 36 43.29 -7.90 23.34
CA LYS A 36 43.62 -8.54 22.05
C LYS A 36 42.41 -9.11 21.28
N ASN A 37 41.24 -9.24 21.93
CA ASN A 37 39.95 -9.42 21.29
C ASN A 37 39.06 -8.19 21.57
N ARG A 38 38.54 -7.54 20.52
CA ARG A 38 37.89 -6.21 20.51
C ARG A 38 36.64 -6.13 21.41
N HIS A 39 36.84 -6.04 22.72
CA HIS A 39 35.80 -5.82 23.71
C HIS A 39 36.06 -4.51 24.44
N ILE A 40 35.04 -3.66 24.54
CA ILE A 40 35.08 -2.44 25.35
C ILE A 40 34.36 -2.72 26.67
N THR A 41 34.96 -2.27 27.77
CA THR A 41 34.35 -2.34 29.11
C THR A 41 34.03 -0.92 29.56
N ILE A 42 32.75 -0.58 29.69
CA ILE A 42 32.33 0.74 30.16
C ILE A 42 32.23 0.67 31.69
N CYS A 43 33.14 1.35 32.39
CA CYS A 43 33.27 1.23 33.84
C CYS A 43 32.25 2.09 34.59
N THR A 44 31.17 1.46 35.03
CA THR A 44 30.71 1.65 36.43
C THR A 44 30.42 0.33 37.16
N LYS A 45 30.29 -0.80 36.44
CA LYS A 45 30.33 -2.17 37.02
C LYS A 45 31.03 -3.09 36.03
N LYS A 46 32.02 -3.88 36.50
CA LYS A 46 32.83 -4.84 35.70
C LYS A 46 32.03 -5.99 35.04
N GLU A 47 30.70 -5.95 35.08
CA GLU A 47 29.83 -7.08 34.72
C GLU A 47 29.25 -7.01 33.30
N ARG A 48 29.45 -5.92 32.54
CA ARG A 48 28.95 -5.81 31.16
C ARG A 48 30.09 -5.61 30.16
N LYS A 49 30.36 -6.64 29.37
CA LYS A 49 31.28 -6.60 28.21
C LYS A 49 30.45 -6.40 26.94
N PHE A 50 30.82 -5.44 26.11
CA PHE A 50 30.18 -5.20 24.81
C PHE A 50 31.17 -5.54 23.69
N SER A 51 30.69 -6.22 22.64
CA SER A 51 31.43 -6.40 21.37
C SER A 51 31.16 -5.21 20.46
N LEU A 52 32.20 -4.70 19.79
CA LEU A 52 32.01 -3.84 18.63
C LEU A 52 32.12 -4.68 17.37
N ASP A 53 31.00 -4.84 16.67
CA ASP A 53 30.97 -5.34 15.31
C ASP A 53 31.05 -4.16 14.33
N ILE A 54 31.98 -4.25 13.38
CA ILE A 54 32.05 -3.33 12.26
C ILE A 54 30.97 -3.78 11.28
N TYR A 55 29.81 -3.14 11.32
CA TYR A 55 28.86 -3.25 10.22
C TYR A 55 29.45 -2.49 9.04
N HIS A 56 29.77 -3.22 7.96
CA HIS A 56 29.88 -2.58 6.66
C HIS A 56 28.50 -2.00 6.37
N ILE A 57 28.36 -0.68 6.55
CA ILE A 57 27.25 0.06 5.98
C ILE A 57 27.48 -0.04 4.47
N SER A 58 26.89 -1.06 3.85
CA SER A 58 26.67 -1.07 2.42
C SER A 58 25.97 0.25 2.13
N THR A 59 26.63 1.13 1.39
CA THR A 59 25.97 2.26 0.77
C THR A 59 24.99 1.66 -0.23
N HIS A 60 23.79 1.31 0.24
CA HIS A 60 22.70 0.95 -0.65
C HIS A 60 22.50 2.13 -1.58
N ASP A 61 22.55 1.88 -2.89
CA ASP A 61 22.21 2.90 -3.87
C ASP A 61 20.76 3.30 -3.58
N PRO A 62 20.45 4.58 -3.30
CA PRO A 62 19.08 5.03 -3.09
C PRO A 62 18.15 4.60 -4.23
N LEU A 63 18.69 4.43 -5.44
CA LEU A 63 17.99 3.84 -6.58
C LEU A 63 17.56 2.38 -6.35
N GLU A 64 18.41 1.52 -5.79
CA GLU A 64 18.05 0.12 -5.51
C GLU A 64 17.01 0.02 -4.40
N GLU A 65 17.10 0.86 -3.36
CA GLU A 65 16.13 0.90 -2.28
C GLU A 65 14.75 1.38 -2.78
N LEU A 66 14.73 2.44 -3.59
CA LEU A 66 13.53 2.92 -4.28
C LEU A 66 12.98 1.87 -5.25
N LEU A 67 13.81 1.28 -6.10
CA LEU A 67 13.40 0.25 -7.06
C LEU A 67 12.84 -0.99 -6.36
N ASN A 68 13.38 -1.37 -5.20
CA ASN A 68 12.86 -2.47 -4.38
C ASN A 68 11.50 -2.14 -3.76
N GLU A 69 11.20 -0.87 -3.47
CA GLU A 69 9.87 -0.42 -3.04
C GLU A 69 8.85 -0.60 -4.18
N PHE A 70 9.23 -0.24 -5.42
CA PHE A 70 8.42 -0.45 -6.62
C PHE A 70 8.59 -1.86 -7.19
N ARG A 71 8.15 -2.88 -6.43
CA ARG A 71 8.29 -4.33 -6.72
C ARG A 71 7.94 -4.81 -8.16
N GLU A 72 7.25 -4.01 -8.96
CA GLU A 72 6.77 -4.34 -10.32
C GLU A 72 7.10 -3.31 -11.41
N GLY A 73 8.00 -2.34 -11.14
CA GLY A 73 8.31 -1.27 -12.10
C GLY A 73 9.18 -1.72 -13.28
N GLN A 74 8.59 -1.96 -14.45
CA GLN A 74 9.35 -2.16 -15.69
C GLN A 74 9.71 -0.82 -16.34
N PHE A 75 11.00 -0.48 -16.36
CA PHE A 75 11.51 0.68 -17.09
C PHE A 75 11.95 0.27 -18.49
N SER A 76 11.65 1.12 -19.48
CA SER A 76 12.22 0.95 -20.83
C SER A 76 13.75 0.92 -20.78
N THR A 77 14.35 0.06 -21.62
CA THR A 77 15.81 -0.04 -21.81
C THR A 77 16.42 1.23 -22.40
N THR A 78 15.60 2.09 -23.02
CA THR A 78 16.01 3.35 -23.64
C THR A 78 16.17 4.51 -22.66
N LEU A 79 15.73 4.36 -21.41
CA LEU A 79 15.82 5.42 -20.39
C LEU A 79 17.20 5.46 -19.76
N THR A 80 17.78 6.66 -19.70
CA THR A 80 19.05 6.91 -18.99
C THR A 80 18.87 6.78 -17.47
N SER A 81 19.94 6.47 -16.74
CA SER A 81 19.91 6.36 -15.27
C SER A 81 19.41 7.64 -14.60
N LYS A 82 19.76 8.82 -15.14
CA LYS A 82 19.30 10.12 -14.64
C LYS A 82 17.78 10.30 -14.79
N GLN A 83 17.20 9.83 -15.90
CA GLN A 83 15.75 9.89 -16.14
C GLN A 83 14.98 8.94 -15.22
N LYS A 84 15.49 7.70 -15.03
CA LYS A 84 14.90 6.73 -14.09
C LYS A 84 14.86 7.30 -12.67
N LEU A 85 15.98 7.89 -12.23
CA LEU A 85 16.11 8.51 -10.91
C LEU A 85 15.17 9.71 -10.75
N SER A 86 15.03 10.54 -11.79
CA SER A 86 14.06 11.65 -11.79
C SER A 86 12.61 11.17 -11.69
N PHE A 87 12.26 10.06 -12.34
CA PHE A 87 10.92 9.49 -12.29
C PHE A 87 10.61 8.88 -10.91
N LEU A 88 11.55 8.11 -10.34
CA LEU A 88 11.38 7.56 -8.98
C LEU A 88 11.25 8.67 -7.92
N LYS A 89 11.97 9.78 -8.10
CA LYS A 89 11.80 10.98 -7.26
C LYS A 89 10.41 11.60 -7.39
N MET A 90 9.83 11.60 -8.58
CA MET A 90 8.45 12.06 -8.78
C MET A 90 7.45 11.12 -8.07
N LEU A 91 7.61 9.81 -8.23
CA LEU A 91 6.74 8.82 -7.59
C LEU A 91 6.78 8.90 -6.06
N THR A 92 7.95 9.18 -5.49
CA THR A 92 8.08 9.36 -4.03
C THR A 92 7.62 10.72 -3.54
N LYS A 93 7.80 11.78 -4.34
CA LYS A 93 7.24 13.09 -4.01
C LYS A 93 5.71 13.04 -3.91
N ASP A 94 5.08 12.38 -4.87
CA ASP A 94 3.62 12.26 -4.96
C ASP A 94 3.13 10.88 -4.47
N ARG A 95 3.86 10.27 -3.52
CA ARG A 95 3.59 8.95 -2.94
C ARG A 95 2.12 8.67 -2.58
N PRO A 96 1.35 9.58 -1.95
CA PRO A 96 -0.03 9.29 -1.57
C PRO A 96 -0.99 9.13 -2.75
N VAL A 97 -0.59 9.57 -3.96
CA VAL A 97 -1.40 9.45 -5.19
C VAL A 97 -1.22 8.07 -5.83
N PHE A 98 -0.08 7.42 -5.59
CA PHE A 98 0.26 6.15 -6.22
C PHE A 98 0.07 4.99 -5.26
N SER A 99 -0.81 4.06 -5.63
CA SER A 99 -0.96 2.79 -4.93
C SER A 99 0.19 1.85 -5.27
N ILE A 100 1.10 1.63 -4.34
CA ILE A 100 2.20 0.66 -4.48
C ILE A 100 1.84 -0.57 -3.64
N GLY A 101 1.22 -1.56 -4.26
CA GLY A 101 0.87 -2.82 -3.61
C GLY A 101 -0.50 -2.81 -2.92
N GLU A 102 -0.61 -3.53 -1.81
CA GLU A 102 -1.87 -3.83 -1.11
C GLU A 102 -2.19 -2.82 0.00
N GLU A 103 -1.87 -1.54 -0.22
CA GLU A 103 -2.28 -0.48 0.70
C GLU A 103 -3.83 -0.38 0.75
N PRO A 104 -4.42 -0.04 1.91
CA PRO A 104 -5.86 0.08 2.05
C PRO A 104 -6.39 1.12 1.05
N LEU A 105 -7.50 0.79 0.40
CA LEU A 105 -8.10 1.66 -0.60
C LEU A 105 -8.53 2.97 0.05
N GLN A 106 -8.04 4.08 -0.49
CA GLN A 106 -8.51 5.40 -0.07
C GLN A 106 -9.95 5.61 -0.55
N LYS A 107 -10.85 6.05 0.33
CA LYS A 107 -12.23 6.38 -0.06
C LYS A 107 -12.33 7.81 -0.55
N ILE A 108 -13.02 8.00 -1.68
CA ILE A 108 -13.34 9.31 -2.23
C ILE A 108 -14.48 9.89 -1.38
N ARG A 109 -14.22 11.02 -0.71
CA ARG A 109 -15.24 11.68 0.12
C ARG A 109 -16.16 12.55 -0.74
N GLY A 110 -17.46 12.48 -0.49
CA GLY A 110 -18.46 13.36 -1.11
C GLY A 110 -18.90 12.94 -2.52
N HIS A 111 -18.54 11.73 -2.94
CA HIS A 111 -18.95 11.14 -4.22
C HIS A 111 -19.65 9.79 -4.00
N ASP A 112 -20.56 9.77 -3.03
CA ASP A 112 -21.42 8.61 -2.79
C ASP A 112 -22.34 8.40 -4.00
N ILE A 113 -22.50 7.14 -4.41
CA ILE A 113 -23.32 6.78 -5.57
C ILE A 113 -24.71 6.39 -5.08
N GLU A 114 -25.72 7.17 -5.47
CA GLU A 114 -27.11 6.81 -5.26
C GLU A 114 -27.61 5.90 -6.38
N LEU A 115 -28.08 4.70 -6.02
CA LEU A 115 -28.70 3.76 -6.95
C LEU A 115 -30.23 3.90 -6.89
N TYR A 116 -30.83 4.21 -8.03
CA TYR A 116 -32.28 4.30 -8.17
C TYR A 116 -32.85 2.99 -8.74
N LEU A 117 -33.90 2.48 -8.11
CA LEU A 117 -34.63 1.31 -8.58
C LEU A 117 -35.92 1.73 -9.30
N ASP A 118 -36.29 0.99 -10.35
CA ASP A 118 -37.53 1.19 -11.12
C ASP A 118 -38.75 0.54 -10.44
N VAL A 119 -38.60 0.05 -9.20
CA VAL A 119 -39.65 -0.58 -8.41
C VAL A 119 -39.65 -0.06 -6.98
N GLU A 120 -40.83 0.03 -6.40
CA GLU A 120 -41.02 0.44 -5.00
C GLU A 120 -41.16 -0.78 -4.07
N ARG A 121 -41.17 -0.50 -2.77
CA ARG A 121 -41.41 -1.52 -1.74
C ARG A 121 -42.89 -1.94 -1.74
N PRO A 122 -43.19 -3.24 -1.53
CA PRO A 122 -42.26 -4.35 -1.31
C PRO A 122 -41.56 -4.79 -2.60
N TYR A 123 -40.25 -5.05 -2.52
CA TYR A 123 -39.47 -5.44 -3.69
C TYR A 123 -39.86 -6.84 -4.22
N PRO A 124 -39.75 -7.09 -5.53
CA PRO A 124 -40.01 -8.39 -6.14
C PRO A 124 -39.19 -9.51 -5.47
N PRO A 125 -39.79 -10.70 -5.25
CA PRO A 125 -39.08 -11.85 -4.64
C PRO A 125 -37.78 -12.24 -5.35
N MET A 126 -37.67 -11.96 -6.65
CA MET A 126 -36.47 -12.21 -7.45
C MET A 126 -35.22 -11.43 -6.97
N MET A 127 -35.39 -10.34 -6.23
CA MET A 127 -34.26 -9.57 -5.66
C MET A 127 -33.72 -10.16 -4.36
N ARG A 128 -34.41 -11.14 -3.78
CA ARG A 128 -33.97 -11.84 -2.57
C ARG A 128 -33.51 -13.25 -2.92
N ARG A 129 -32.31 -13.34 -3.47
CA ARG A 129 -31.75 -14.59 -3.97
C ARG A 129 -30.96 -15.34 -2.88
N PRO A 130 -31.16 -16.67 -2.74
CA PRO A 130 -30.35 -17.47 -1.83
C PRO A 130 -28.92 -17.65 -2.37
N PRO A 131 -27.95 -17.99 -1.51
CA PRO A 131 -26.63 -18.42 -1.95
C PRO A 131 -26.71 -19.61 -2.92
N TYR A 132 -25.79 -19.68 -3.86
CA TYR A 132 -25.67 -20.86 -4.72
C TYR A 132 -25.18 -22.07 -3.93
N PRO A 133 -25.62 -23.29 -4.28
CA PRO A 133 -24.96 -24.51 -3.81
C PRO A 133 -23.51 -24.53 -4.29
N GLU A 134 -22.58 -24.62 -3.35
CA GLU A 134 -21.15 -24.55 -3.65
C GLU A 134 -20.41 -25.78 -3.14
N SER A 135 -19.36 -26.16 -3.87
CA SER A 135 -18.44 -27.20 -3.42
C SER A 135 -17.67 -26.75 -2.17
N LEU A 136 -17.15 -27.71 -1.40
CA LEU A 136 -16.29 -27.39 -0.24
C LEU A 136 -15.05 -26.59 -0.65
N GLU A 137 -14.51 -26.83 -1.84
CA GLU A 137 -13.35 -26.11 -2.35
C GLU A 137 -13.69 -24.66 -2.71
N THR A 138 -14.82 -24.44 -3.38
CA THR A 138 -15.28 -23.09 -3.71
C THR A 138 -15.57 -22.30 -2.44
N ARG A 139 -16.22 -22.93 -1.45
CA ARG A 139 -16.52 -22.31 -0.17
C ARG A 139 -15.27 -21.84 0.57
N LYS A 140 -14.22 -22.67 0.63
CA LYS A 140 -12.92 -22.29 1.21
C LYS A 140 -12.31 -21.06 0.53
N LYS A 141 -12.47 -20.94 -0.79
CA LYS A 141 -11.98 -19.77 -1.55
C LYS A 141 -12.80 -18.53 -1.23
N ILE A 142 -14.13 -18.65 -1.13
CA ILE A 142 -15.00 -17.54 -0.70
C ILE A 142 -14.57 -17.05 0.70
N GLU A 143 -14.41 -17.98 1.64
CA GLU A 143 -13.99 -17.68 3.02
C GLU A 143 -12.60 -17.04 3.08
N LYS A 144 -11.72 -17.33 2.11
CA LYS A 144 -10.42 -16.67 1.99
C LYS A 144 -10.52 -15.20 1.52
N HIS A 145 -11.41 -14.90 0.58
CA HIS A 145 -11.57 -13.54 0.03
C HIS A 145 -12.29 -12.58 0.98
N ILE A 146 -13.17 -13.09 1.85
CA ILE A 146 -13.99 -12.25 2.75
C ILE A 146 -13.13 -11.37 3.68
N PRO A 147 -12.11 -11.89 4.41
CA PRO A 147 -11.23 -11.07 5.24
C PRO A 147 -10.50 -9.98 4.48
N GLU A 148 -10.02 -10.27 3.26
CA GLU A 148 -9.32 -9.28 2.42
C GLU A 148 -10.24 -8.10 2.06
N LEU A 149 -11.50 -8.39 1.71
CA LEU A 149 -12.48 -7.35 1.40
C LEU A 149 -12.97 -6.57 2.63
N LEU A 150 -12.98 -7.21 3.81
CA LEU A 150 -13.26 -6.55 5.08
C LEU A 150 -12.13 -5.59 5.49
N ASP A 151 -10.88 -6.03 5.35
CA ASP A 151 -9.69 -5.23 5.66
C ASP A 151 -9.57 -4.01 4.73
N MET A 152 -9.93 -4.19 3.46
CA MET A 152 -10.01 -3.10 2.48
C MET A 152 -11.26 -2.20 2.63
N ASP A 153 -12.12 -2.45 3.62
CA ASP A 153 -13.35 -1.71 3.89
C ASP A 153 -14.30 -1.62 2.67
N VAL A 154 -14.28 -2.65 1.83
CA VAL A 154 -15.15 -2.82 0.65
C VAL A 154 -16.49 -3.44 1.03
N ILE A 155 -16.47 -4.34 2.01
CA ILE A 155 -17.67 -4.97 2.56
C ILE A 155 -17.71 -4.79 4.08
N ARG A 156 -18.90 -4.89 4.65
CA ARG A 156 -19.10 -4.91 6.10
C ARG A 156 -20.08 -6.01 6.51
N LYS A 157 -20.00 -6.42 7.77
CA LYS A 157 -21.04 -7.26 8.36
C LYS A 157 -22.31 -6.42 8.54
N ILE A 158 -23.45 -7.05 8.25
CA ILE A 158 -24.78 -6.47 8.50
C ILE A 158 -25.09 -6.64 9.99
N GLY A 159 -25.56 -5.58 10.64
CA GLY A 159 -25.93 -5.58 12.05
C GLY A 159 -27.22 -6.36 12.32
N HIS A 160 -27.39 -6.83 13.55
CA HIS A 160 -28.54 -7.65 13.96
C HIS A 160 -29.91 -6.96 13.78
N ASN A 161 -29.94 -5.63 13.78
CA ASN A 161 -31.17 -4.83 13.65
C ASN A 161 -31.39 -4.31 12.22
N GLU A 162 -30.49 -4.61 11.27
CA GLU A 162 -30.64 -4.16 9.89
C GLU A 162 -31.54 -5.12 9.11
N ILE A 163 -32.53 -4.56 8.42
CA ILE A 163 -33.45 -5.33 7.58
C ILE A 163 -32.83 -5.48 6.19
N VAL A 164 -32.67 -6.73 5.74
CA VAL A 164 -32.12 -7.06 4.42
C VAL A 164 -33.23 -7.49 3.48
N GLU A 165 -33.58 -6.63 2.54
CA GLU A 165 -34.65 -6.90 1.55
C GLU A 165 -34.13 -7.33 0.19
N ILE A 166 -32.85 -7.06 -0.10
CA ILE A 166 -32.18 -7.39 -1.36
C ILE A 166 -30.96 -8.25 -1.02
N THR A 167 -30.81 -9.39 -1.68
CA THR A 167 -29.66 -10.29 -1.51
C THR A 167 -29.14 -10.77 -2.87
N THR A 168 -27.82 -10.68 -3.05
CA THR A 168 -27.13 -11.14 -4.24
C THR A 168 -26.17 -12.27 -3.88
N PRO A 169 -26.25 -13.45 -4.51
CA PRO A 169 -25.31 -14.53 -4.27
C PRO A 169 -23.95 -14.18 -4.85
N VAL A 170 -22.90 -14.75 -4.25
CA VAL A 170 -21.52 -14.63 -4.72
C VAL A 170 -21.06 -15.95 -5.30
N LEU A 171 -20.12 -15.87 -6.24
CA LEU A 171 -19.46 -17.01 -6.86
C LEU A 171 -17.96 -16.74 -6.99
N ILE A 172 -17.18 -17.81 -7.21
CA ILE A 172 -15.77 -17.68 -7.55
C ILE A 172 -15.62 -17.77 -9.06
N THR A 173 -14.95 -16.77 -9.64
CA THR A 173 -14.51 -16.78 -11.03
C THR A 173 -13.00 -16.95 -11.10
N TRP A 174 -12.52 -17.51 -12.21
CA TRP A 174 -11.10 -17.77 -12.43
C TRP A 174 -10.59 -16.92 -13.58
N ASN A 175 -9.43 -16.31 -13.38
CA ASN A 175 -8.71 -15.59 -14.42
C ASN A 175 -7.21 -15.72 -14.19
N ASP A 176 -6.47 -16.28 -15.15
CA ASP A 176 -5.01 -16.45 -15.11
C ASP A 176 -4.51 -17.18 -13.84
N GLY A 177 -5.21 -18.26 -13.43
CA GLY A 177 -4.91 -18.99 -12.17
C GLY A 177 -5.31 -18.24 -10.88
N LYS A 178 -5.66 -16.95 -11.03
CA LYS A 178 -6.35 -16.04 -10.12
C LYS A 178 -7.76 -16.48 -9.74
N SER A 179 -8.12 -16.70 -8.47
CA SER A 179 -9.54 -16.74 -8.07
C SER A 179 -10.04 -15.34 -7.70
N ARG A 180 -11.27 -14.99 -8.06
CA ARG A 180 -11.92 -13.72 -7.71
C ARG A 180 -13.33 -13.97 -7.17
N LEU A 181 -13.71 -13.27 -6.10
CA LEU A 181 -15.07 -13.26 -5.59
C LEU A 181 -15.94 -12.29 -6.41
N CYS A 182 -17.05 -12.77 -6.97
CA CYS A 182 -17.94 -11.99 -7.82
C CYS A 182 -19.40 -12.09 -7.34
N GLY A 183 -20.06 -10.94 -7.18
CA GLY A 183 -21.51 -10.88 -6.92
C GLY A 183 -22.33 -11.00 -8.20
N ASP A 184 -23.40 -11.79 -8.17
CA ASP A 184 -24.32 -11.95 -9.29
C ASP A 184 -25.48 -10.95 -9.23
N PHE A 185 -25.21 -9.73 -9.66
CA PHE A 185 -26.16 -8.61 -9.63
C PHE A 185 -27.22 -8.65 -10.74
N ARG A 186 -27.31 -9.71 -11.56
CA ARG A 186 -28.23 -9.75 -12.71
C ARG A 186 -29.69 -9.47 -12.34
N ALA A 187 -30.15 -10.03 -11.23
CA ALA A 187 -31.51 -9.80 -10.76
C ALA A 187 -31.73 -8.36 -10.28
N LEU A 188 -30.75 -7.77 -9.60
CA LEU A 188 -30.79 -6.37 -9.17
C LEU A 188 -30.79 -5.43 -10.39
N ASN A 189 -29.88 -5.66 -11.33
CA ASN A 189 -29.70 -4.84 -12.54
C ASN A 189 -30.97 -4.74 -13.40
N ASN A 190 -31.84 -5.76 -13.39
CA ASN A 190 -33.12 -5.72 -14.11
C ASN A 190 -34.10 -4.68 -13.57
N TYR A 191 -33.90 -4.24 -12.33
CA TYR A 191 -34.72 -3.24 -11.64
C TYR A 191 -33.93 -1.98 -11.31
N THR A 192 -32.67 -1.86 -11.73
CA THR A 192 -31.85 -0.67 -11.50
C THR A 192 -31.99 0.27 -12.69
N LYS A 193 -32.35 1.53 -12.41
CA LYS A 193 -32.39 2.59 -13.40
C LYS A 193 -30.99 2.82 -13.95
N ALA A 194 -30.82 2.63 -15.26
CA ALA A 194 -29.52 2.82 -15.90
C ALA A 194 -29.07 4.28 -15.81
N ASP A 195 -27.93 4.52 -15.17
CA ASP A 195 -27.24 5.81 -15.23
C ASP A 195 -26.56 5.97 -16.60
N ARG A 196 -27.09 6.88 -17.41
CA ARG A 196 -26.60 7.12 -18.78
C ARG A 196 -25.59 8.26 -18.77
N TYR A 197 -24.41 8.01 -18.23
CA TYR A 197 -23.29 8.93 -18.39
C TYR A 197 -22.58 8.69 -19.75
N PRO A 198 -22.36 9.73 -20.57
CA PRO A 198 -21.76 9.55 -21.89
C PRO A 198 -20.27 9.21 -21.76
N ILE A 199 -19.94 7.93 -21.95
CA ILE A 199 -18.55 7.51 -22.12
C ILE A 199 -18.10 7.94 -23.53
N PRO A 200 -17.00 8.70 -23.67
CA PRO A 200 -16.52 9.12 -24.98
C PRO A 200 -16.15 7.90 -25.83
N ARG A 201 -16.52 7.94 -27.11
CA ARG A 201 -16.16 6.87 -28.05
C ARG A 201 -14.65 6.84 -28.24
N ILE A 202 -14.08 5.63 -28.32
CA ILE A 202 -12.63 5.42 -28.48
C ILE A 202 -12.02 6.27 -29.61
N PRO A 203 -12.60 6.36 -30.83
CA PRO A 203 -12.00 7.18 -31.90
C PRO A 203 -11.87 8.65 -31.53
N HIS A 204 -12.86 9.23 -30.86
CA HIS A 204 -12.82 10.63 -30.44
C HIS A 204 -11.75 10.89 -29.37
N ALA A 205 -11.44 9.88 -28.55
CA ALA A 205 -10.32 9.96 -27.60
C ALA A 205 -8.97 9.85 -28.33
N LEU A 206 -8.88 9.01 -29.37
CA LEU A 206 -7.66 8.82 -30.17
C LEU A 206 -7.30 10.05 -31.02
N ASP A 207 -8.28 10.74 -31.62
CA ASP A 207 -8.05 11.95 -32.41
C ASP A 207 -7.38 13.06 -31.57
N LYS A 208 -7.68 13.10 -30.26
CA LYS A 208 -7.02 14.03 -29.33
C LYS A 208 -5.58 13.63 -29.02
N LEU A 209 -5.25 12.34 -29.13
CA LEU A 209 -3.91 11.81 -28.89
C LEU A 209 -2.99 11.96 -30.11
N GLU A 210 -3.53 12.05 -31.33
CA GLU A 210 -2.74 12.20 -32.56
C GLU A 210 -1.80 13.43 -32.52
N LYS A 211 -2.23 14.51 -31.85
CA LYS A 211 -1.45 15.75 -31.71
C LYS A 211 -0.51 15.75 -30.50
N ALA A 212 -0.55 14.70 -29.67
CA ALA A 212 0.26 14.64 -28.46
C ALA A 212 1.70 14.22 -28.79
N LYS A 213 2.68 15.00 -28.32
CA LYS A 213 4.10 14.65 -28.43
C LYS A 213 4.54 13.62 -27.39
N TYR A 214 3.83 13.56 -26.27
CA TYR A 214 4.06 12.64 -25.15
C TYR A 214 2.71 12.14 -24.66
N ILE A 215 2.61 10.84 -24.41
CA ILE A 215 1.40 10.20 -23.90
C ILE A 215 1.76 9.54 -22.57
N THR A 216 0.97 9.83 -21.54
CA THR A 216 1.04 9.16 -20.25
C THR A 216 -0.26 8.40 -20.03
N LYS A 217 -0.16 7.11 -19.71
CA LYS A 217 -1.30 6.29 -19.33
C LYS A 217 -1.24 6.02 -17.84
N MET A 218 -2.34 6.25 -17.15
CA MET A 218 -2.52 5.93 -15.73
C MET A 218 -3.81 5.14 -15.59
N ASP A 219 -3.78 4.06 -14.82
CA ASP A 219 -4.94 3.23 -14.52
C ASP A 219 -5.23 3.33 -13.01
N CYS A 220 -6.50 3.49 -12.64
CA CYS A 220 -6.90 3.56 -11.23
C CYS A 220 -6.99 2.15 -10.63
N MET A 221 -6.26 1.90 -9.55
CA MET A 221 -6.27 0.60 -8.88
C MET A 221 -7.62 0.37 -8.20
N LYS A 222 -8.40 -0.63 -8.62
CA LYS A 222 -9.73 -0.95 -8.05
C LYS A 222 -10.69 0.26 -8.06
N GLY A 223 -10.73 1.01 -9.16
CA GLY A 223 -11.54 2.23 -9.38
C GLY A 223 -12.92 2.26 -8.72
N PHE A 224 -13.71 1.19 -8.86
CA PHE A 224 -15.07 1.12 -8.32
C PHE A 224 -15.15 1.06 -6.78
N ASN A 225 -14.12 0.55 -6.12
CA ASN A 225 -14.12 0.32 -4.68
C ASN A 225 -13.65 1.54 -3.88
N HIS A 226 -13.38 2.66 -4.55
CA HIS A 226 -13.07 3.94 -3.91
C HIS A 226 -14.32 4.74 -3.53
N HIS A 227 -15.49 4.35 -4.05
CA HIS A 227 -16.78 4.98 -3.77
C HIS A 227 -17.55 4.25 -2.67
#